data_AF-J8YZS9-F1
#
_entry.id   AF-J8YZS9-F1
#
_cell.length_a   1.000
_cell.length_b   1.000
_cell.length_c   1.000
_cell.angle_alpha   90.00
_cell.angle_beta   90.00
_cell.angle_gamma   90.00
#
_symmetry.space_group_name_H-M   'P 1'
#
loop_
_entity.id
_entity.type
_entity.pdbx_description
1 polymer ?
#
loop_
_entity_poly.entity_id
_entity_poly.type
_entity_poly.pdbx_seq_one_letter_code
_entity_poly.pdbx_strand_id
1 'polypeptide(L)'
;MISDKIKLTAKDILEKEFKTGMRGYQQEEVDKFLDMIIKDYEAFHKEFDQLKQQNARLKRELEEQKVAATQVPQQPVQTPVAQPVYNNTNTDILKRLSNLEKAVFGSKLYE
;
A
#
# COMPACT_ATOMS: atom_id res chain seq x y z
N MET A 1 1.22 18.49 -10.36
CA MET A 1 1.57 17.09 -9.97
C MET A 1 3.01 16.80 -10.39
N ILE A 2 3.64 15.68 -10.01
CA ILE A 2 5.00 15.33 -10.50
C ILE A 2 5.03 15.24 -12.04
N SER A 3 3.91 14.91 -12.66
CA SER A 3 3.74 14.92 -14.12
C SER A 3 4.09 16.25 -14.79
N ASP A 4 3.98 17.39 -14.08
CA ASP A 4 4.34 18.71 -14.61
C ASP A 4 5.84 19.04 -14.44
N LYS A 5 6.57 18.23 -13.67
CA LYS A 5 8.02 18.39 -13.46
C LYS A 5 8.86 17.59 -14.47
N ILE A 6 8.31 16.49 -15.00
CA ILE A 6 8.99 15.65 -15.99
C ILE A 6 8.73 16.24 -17.38
N LYS A 7 9.80 16.66 -18.05
CA LYS A 7 9.74 17.39 -19.33
C LYS A 7 9.78 16.50 -20.57
N LEU A 8 10.22 15.25 -20.41
CA LEU A 8 10.48 14.32 -21.50
C LEU A 8 9.96 12.93 -21.12
N THR A 9 9.42 12.22 -22.09
CA THR A 9 9.13 10.79 -22.00
C THR A 9 10.20 9.98 -22.73
N ALA A 10 10.28 8.68 -22.45
CA ALA A 10 11.15 7.76 -23.18
C ALA A 10 10.92 7.84 -24.71
N LYS A 11 9.65 7.99 -25.11
CA LYS A 11 9.25 8.19 -26.50
C LYS A 11 9.78 9.50 -27.09
N ASP A 12 9.66 10.61 -26.34
CA ASP A 12 10.16 11.91 -26.80
C ASP A 12 11.67 11.91 -27.02
N ILE A 13 12.42 11.13 -26.23
CA ILE A 13 13.86 10.97 -26.37
C ILE A 13 14.20 10.12 -27.60
N LEU A 14 13.45 9.05 -27.85
CA LEU A 14 13.64 8.17 -29.02
C LEU A 14 13.34 8.90 -30.35
N GLU A 15 12.28 9.69 -30.39
CA GLU A 15 11.86 10.43 -31.59
C GLU A 15 12.64 11.75 -31.76
N LYS A 16 13.63 12.02 -30.91
CA LYS A 16 14.36 13.29 -30.91
C LYS A 16 15.38 13.35 -32.04
N GLU A 17 15.12 14.20 -33.03
CA GLU A 17 16.12 14.56 -34.03
C GLU A 17 16.94 15.79 -33.61
N PHE A 18 18.26 15.69 -33.76
CA PHE A 18 19.20 16.78 -33.52
C PHE A 18 19.70 17.37 -34.84
N LYS A 19 19.90 18.69 -34.87
CA LYS A 19 20.52 19.36 -36.03
C LYS A 19 22.02 19.10 -36.02
N THR A 20 22.57 18.71 -37.16
CA THR A 20 24.01 18.52 -37.35
C THR A 20 24.71 19.86 -37.61
N GLY A 21 25.90 20.06 -37.03
CA GLY A 21 26.75 21.24 -37.25
C GLY A 21 28.18 20.84 -37.60
N MET A 22 28.96 21.77 -38.17
CA MET A 22 30.32 21.52 -38.67
C MET A 22 31.31 21.00 -37.59
N ARG A 23 31.02 21.27 -36.32
CA ARG A 23 31.63 20.59 -35.16
C ARG A 23 30.50 20.16 -34.23
N GLY A 24 30.32 18.86 -34.09
CA GLY A 24 29.31 18.25 -33.23
C GLY A 24 29.80 16.93 -32.64
N TYR A 25 29.01 16.37 -31.74
CA TYR A 25 29.22 15.03 -31.22
C TYR A 25 29.02 13.99 -32.33
N GLN A 26 29.70 12.84 -32.20
CA GLN A 26 29.46 11.71 -33.09
C GLN A 26 28.05 11.17 -32.83
N GLN A 27 27.27 11.04 -33.89
CA GLN A 27 25.87 10.65 -33.78
C GLN A 27 25.74 9.27 -33.13
N GLU A 28 26.60 8.32 -33.48
CA GLU A 28 26.56 6.96 -32.95
C GLU A 28 26.87 6.89 -31.44
N GLU A 29 27.70 7.78 -30.93
CA GLU A 29 27.98 7.86 -29.49
C GLU A 29 26.80 8.48 -28.75
N VAL A 30 26.18 9.51 -29.33
CA VAL A 30 24.98 10.14 -28.78
C VAL A 30 23.82 9.14 -28.76
N ASP A 31 23.58 8.42 -29.85
CA ASP A 31 22.48 7.46 -29.96
C ASP A 31 22.63 6.33 -28.93
N LYS A 32 23.84 5.75 -28.78
CA LYS A 32 24.11 4.74 -27.73
C LYS A 32 23.88 5.29 -26.33
N PHE A 33 24.21 6.56 -26.10
CA PHE A 33 23.97 7.21 -24.81
C PHE A 33 22.47 7.44 -24.57
N LEU A 34 21.73 7.88 -25.59
CA LEU A 34 20.28 8.05 -25.52
C LEU A 34 19.55 6.72 -25.32
N ASP A 35 20.02 5.63 -25.92
CA ASP A 35 19.49 4.27 -25.68
C ASP A 35 19.57 3.87 -24.19
N MET A 36 20.67 4.21 -23.51
CA MET A 36 20.80 3.96 -22.07
C MET A 36 19.83 4.82 -21.26
N ILE A 37 19.72 6.11 -21.60
CA ILE A 37 18.79 7.03 -20.93
C ILE A 37 17.34 6.57 -21.12
N ILE A 38 16.96 6.10 -22.31
CA ILE A 38 15.62 5.58 -22.60
C ILE A 38 15.30 4.40 -21.70
N LYS A 39 16.22 3.44 -21.58
CA LYS A 39 16.06 2.27 -20.69
C LYS A 39 15.88 2.68 -19.24
N ASP A 40 16.66 3.66 -18.77
CA ASP A 40 16.54 4.16 -17.40
C ASP A 40 15.20 4.87 -17.18
N TYR A 41 14.73 5.67 -18.14
CA TYR A 41 13.42 6.32 -18.08
C TYR A 41 12.28 5.30 -18.00
N GLU A 42 12.33 4.22 -18.79
CA GLU A 42 11.36 3.13 -18.72
C GLU A 42 11.41 2.41 -17.37
N ALA A 43 12.61 2.15 -16.85
CA ALA A 43 12.80 1.51 -15.55
C ALA A 43 12.21 2.38 -14.42
N PHE A 44 12.48 3.68 -14.42
CA PHE A 44 11.91 4.61 -13.44
C PHE A 44 10.39 4.71 -13.53
N HIS A 45 9.83 4.73 -14.75
CA HIS A 45 8.38 4.72 -14.91
C HIS A 45 7.75 3.45 -14.36
N LYS A 46 8.35 2.29 -14.65
CA LYS A 46 7.89 1.00 -14.14
C LYS A 46 7.93 0.95 -12.60
N GLU A 47 9.04 1.38 -12.01
CA GLU A 47 9.18 1.43 -10.55
C GLU A 47 8.17 2.41 -9.92
N PHE A 48 8.00 3.59 -10.52
CA PHE A 48 7.02 4.56 -10.07
C PHE A 48 5.59 3.99 -10.07
N ASP A 49 5.20 3.32 -11.16
CA ASP A 49 3.88 2.71 -11.26
C ASP A 49 3.68 1.57 -10.25
N GLN A 50 4.72 0.76 -10.01
CA GLN A 50 4.71 -0.26 -8.97
C GLN A 50 4.52 0.35 -7.58
N LEU A 51 5.28 1.40 -7.24
CA LEU A 51 5.15 2.09 -5.96
C LEU A 51 3.77 2.75 -5.80
N LYS A 52 3.22 3.30 -6.89
CA LYS A 52 1.88 3.89 -6.89
C LYS A 52 0.80 2.84 -6.66
N GLN A 53 0.94 1.67 -7.28
CA GLN A 53 0.03 0.54 -7.08
C GLN A 53 0.12 -0.01 -5.65
N GLN A 54 1.33 -0.19 -5.11
CA GLN A 54 1.54 -0.61 -3.72
C GLN A 54 0.93 0.39 -2.74
N ASN A 55 1.15 1.69 -2.93
CA ASN A 55 0.53 2.73 -2.11
C ASN A 55 -0.99 2.70 -2.19
N ALA A 56 -1.56 2.52 -3.39
CA ALA A 56 -3.01 2.42 -3.55
C ALA A 56 -3.57 1.20 -2.83
N ARG A 57 -2.88 0.06 -2.89
CA ARG A 57 -3.25 -1.17 -2.18
C ARG A 57 -3.19 -0.98 -0.67
N LEU A 58 -2.07 -0.49 -0.13
CA LEU A 58 -1.90 -0.26 1.31
C LEU A 58 -2.93 0.73 1.86
N LYS A 59 -3.25 1.79 1.10
CA LYS A 59 -4.32 2.74 1.48
C LYS A 59 -5.69 2.07 1.56
N ARG A 60 -6.01 1.14 0.66
CA ARG A 60 -7.27 0.36 0.73
C ARG A 60 -7.30 -0.56 1.93
N GLU A 61 -6.24 -1.32 2.17
CA GLU A 61 -6.15 -2.22 3.33
C GLU A 61 -6.28 -1.44 4.66
N LEU A 62 -5.70 -0.25 4.74
CA LEU A 62 -5.80 0.62 5.91
C LEU A 62 -7.22 1.17 6.11
N GLU A 63 -7.92 1.51 5.02
CA GLU A 63 -9.31 1.96 5.07
C GLU A 63 -10.25 0.82 5.50
N GLU A 64 -10.07 -0.39 4.95
CA GLU A 64 -10.83 -1.59 5.33
C GLU A 64 -10.65 -1.92 6.82
N GLN A 65 -9.42 -1.82 7.35
CA GLN A 65 -9.15 -2.01 8.78
C GLN A 65 -9.84 -0.95 9.65
N LYS A 66 -9.86 0.32 9.22
CA LYS A 66 -10.56 1.40 9.94
C LYS A 66 -12.07 1.17 9.96
N VAL A 67 -12.64 0.73 8.84
CA VAL A 67 -14.07 0.40 8.75
C VAL A 67 -14.41 -0.78 9.66
N ALA A 68 -13.58 -1.82 9.69
CA ALA A 68 -13.75 -2.96 10.61
C ALA A 68 -13.62 -2.55 12.09
N ALA A 69 -12.69 -1.64 12.43
CA ALA A 69 -12.51 -1.13 13.78
C ALA A 69 -13.61 -0.15 14.24
N THR A 70 -14.37 0.44 13.30
CA THR A 70 -15.49 1.35 13.60
C THR A 70 -16.82 0.59 13.74
N GLN A 71 -16.91 -0.64 13.23
CA GLN A 71 -18.07 -1.52 13.38
C GLN A 71 -18.06 -2.31 14.71
N VAL A 72 -17.55 -1.72 15.79
CA VAL A 72 -17.90 -2.21 17.13
C VAL A 72 -19.38 -1.86 17.33
N PRO A 73 -20.28 -2.82 17.56
CA PRO A 73 -21.63 -2.49 17.98
C PRO A 73 -21.50 -1.70 19.28
N GLN A 74 -21.97 -0.46 19.29
CA GLN A 74 -22.19 0.30 20.51
C GLN A 74 -23.26 -0.44 21.32
N GLN A 75 -22.84 -1.40 22.13
CA GLN A 75 -23.64 -1.80 23.28
C GLN A 75 -23.40 -0.74 24.36
N PRO A 76 -24.45 -0.07 24.86
CA PRO A 76 -24.29 0.86 25.95
C PRO A 76 -24.01 0.04 27.21
N VAL A 77 -22.81 0.15 27.78
CA VAL A 77 -22.58 -0.37 29.12
C VAL A 77 -21.85 0.66 29.96
N GLN A 78 -22.52 0.92 31.08
CA GLN A 78 -22.16 1.84 32.13
C GLN A 78 -20.94 1.30 32.92
N THR A 79 -20.29 2.27 33.58
CA THR A 79 -19.31 2.23 34.68
C THR A 79 -17.82 1.93 34.43
N PRO A 80 -16.92 2.68 35.11
CA PRO A 80 -15.50 2.76 34.78
C PRO A 80 -14.62 1.98 35.76
N VAL A 81 -13.74 1.09 35.26
CA VAL A 81 -12.52 0.72 35.97
C VAL A 81 -11.44 0.28 34.98
N ALA A 82 -10.29 0.96 35.04
CA ALA A 82 -9.15 0.80 34.17
C ALA A 82 -8.38 -0.49 34.45
N GLN A 83 -8.10 -1.30 33.41
CA GLN A 83 -7.10 -2.37 33.44
C GLN A 83 -6.44 -2.59 32.07
N PRO A 84 -5.17 -3.06 32.04
CA PRO A 84 -4.23 -2.84 30.94
C PRO A 84 -4.47 -3.76 29.74
N VAL A 85 -4.23 -3.20 28.55
CA VAL A 85 -4.36 -3.85 27.24
C VAL A 85 -3.28 -4.93 27.09
N TYR A 86 -3.58 -6.14 27.56
CA TYR A 86 -2.83 -7.34 27.20
C TYR A 86 -3.58 -8.09 26.11
N ASN A 87 -3.03 -8.01 24.90
CA ASN A 87 -3.21 -8.96 23.80
C ASN A 87 -4.68 -9.31 23.49
N ASN A 88 -5.28 -8.57 22.56
CA ASN A 88 -6.64 -8.78 22.05
C ASN A 88 -6.96 -10.26 21.72
N THR A 89 -5.96 -11.06 21.31
CA THR A 89 -6.07 -12.51 21.12
C THR A 89 -6.43 -13.27 22.39
N ASN A 90 -5.87 -12.89 23.53
CA ASN A 90 -6.18 -13.51 24.82
C ASN A 90 -7.63 -13.23 25.22
N THR A 91 -8.14 -12.03 24.92
CA THR A 91 -9.55 -11.67 25.16
C THR A 91 -10.52 -12.49 24.29
N ASP A 92 -10.18 -12.72 23.03
CA ASP A 92 -11.02 -13.51 22.11
C ASP A 92 -11.01 -15.00 22.45
N ILE A 93 -9.85 -15.54 22.89
CA ILE A 93 -9.74 -16.91 23.39
C ILE A 93 -10.62 -17.10 24.61
N LEU A 94 -10.58 -16.18 25.58
CA LEU A 94 -11.40 -16.24 26.79
C LEU A 94 -12.91 -16.17 26.47
N LYS A 95 -13.31 -15.30 25.53
CA LYS A 95 -14.72 -15.24 25.07
C LYS A 95 -15.16 -16.54 24.40
N ARG A 96 -14.31 -17.14 23.57
CA ARG A 96 -14.61 -18.40 22.88
C ARG A 96 -14.71 -19.56 23.88
N LEU A 97 -13.80 -19.64 24.86
CA LEU A 97 -13.88 -20.59 25.95
C LEU A 97 -15.18 -20.41 26.75
N SER A 98 -15.52 -19.19 27.14
CA SER A 98 -16.74 -18.91 27.89
C SER A 98 -18.01 -19.33 27.14
N ASN A 99 -18.06 -19.11 25.82
CA ASN A 99 -19.18 -19.55 24.98
C ASN A 99 -19.25 -21.09 24.86
N LEU A 100 -18.09 -21.76 24.77
CA LEU A 100 -17.99 -23.22 24.77
C LEU A 100 -18.45 -23.80 26.11
N GLU A 101 -18.01 -23.23 27.23
CA GLU A 101 -18.42 -23.65 28.57
C GLU A 101 -19.93 -23.47 28.75
N LYS A 102 -20.51 -22.35 28.31
CA LYS A 102 -21.95 -22.15 28.36
C LYS A 102 -22.72 -23.15 27.48
N ALA A 103 -22.20 -23.51 26.32
CA ALA A 103 -22.83 -24.49 25.44
C ALA A 103 -22.72 -25.93 25.96
N VAL A 104 -21.63 -26.28 26.63
CA VAL A 104 -21.34 -27.63 27.14
C VAL A 104 -21.90 -27.84 28.56
N PHE A 105 -21.86 -26.81 29.40
CA PHE A 105 -22.25 -26.87 30.81
C PHE A 105 -23.52 -26.07 31.14
N GLY A 106 -24.10 -25.32 30.20
CA GLY A 106 -25.31 -24.52 30.43
C GLY A 106 -26.53 -25.35 30.86
N SER A 107 -26.54 -26.65 30.54
CA SER A 107 -27.56 -27.60 31.00
C SER A 107 -27.16 -28.39 32.26
N LYS A 108 -26.00 -28.11 32.88
CA LYS A 108 -25.50 -28.80 34.10
C LYS A 108 -25.28 -27.88 35.31
N LEU A 109 -25.48 -26.57 35.18
CA LEU A 109 -25.37 -25.62 36.30
C LEU A 109 -26.71 -25.27 36.97
N TYR A 110 -27.82 -25.88 36.52
CA TYR A 110 -29.16 -25.67 37.08
C TYR A 110 -29.87 -26.97 37.47
N GLU A 111 -29.12 -28.05 37.72
CA GLU A 111 -29.59 -29.22 38.49
C GLU A 111 -28.81 -29.34 39.80
#